data_AF-A0A523X979-F1
#
_entry.id   AF-A0A523X979-F1
#
_cell.length_a   1.000
_cell.length_b   1.000
_cell.length_c   1.000
_cell.angle_alpha   90.00
_cell.angle_beta   90.00
_cell.angle_gamma   90.00
#
_symmetry.space_group_name_H-M   'P 1'
#
loop_
_entity.id
_entity.type
_entity.pdbx_description
1 polymer ?
#
loop_
_entity_poly.entity_id
_entity_poly.type
_entity_poly.pdbx_seq_one_letter_code
_entity_poly.pdbx_strand_id
1 'polypeptide(L)' 'MAYKFPSKEWINEYMVVLNNSPTYKEAAKTWEGDFLFVIEPDDKLDKKKIFYLDLWHGDCRGVKAFEDG' A
#
# COMPACT_ATOMS: atom_id res chain seq x y z
N MET A 1 -14.60 11.06 -2.51
CA MET A 1 -13.77 11.64 -1.42
C MET A 1 -12.32 11.29 -1.73
N ALA A 2 -11.37 12.20 -1.55
CA ALA A 2 -9.95 11.91 -1.74
C ALA A 2 -9.31 11.61 -0.37
N TYR A 3 -8.66 10.46 -0.24
CA TYR A 3 -7.88 10.12 0.96
C TYR A 3 -6.53 10.85 0.91
N LYS A 4 -6.05 11.35 2.05
CA LYS A 4 -4.77 12.07 2.11
C LYS A 4 -3.63 11.06 2.13
N PHE A 5 -2.74 11.08 1.15
CA PHE A 5 -1.50 10.31 1.24
C PHE A 5 -0.52 10.97 2.25
N PRO A 6 0.25 10.22 3.06
CA PRO A 6 0.19 8.78 3.33
C PRO A 6 -0.61 8.45 4.61
N SER A 7 -1.92 8.66 4.65
CA SER A 7 -2.77 8.27 5.78
C SER A 7 -3.11 6.78 5.78
N LYS A 8 -3.58 6.27 6.92
CA LYS A 8 -4.03 4.88 7.06
C LYS A 8 -5.23 4.57 6.15
N GLU A 9 -6.14 5.53 6.00
CA GLU A 9 -7.31 5.39 5.13
C GLU A 9 -6.89 5.28 3.67
N TRP A 10 -5.83 6.00 3.26
CA TRP A 10 -5.31 5.92 1.91
C TRP A 10 -4.81 4.51 1.57
N ILE A 11 -4.01 3.88 2.44
CA ILE A 11 -3.48 2.54 2.16
C ILE A 11 -4.58 1.45 2.21
N ASN A 12 -5.59 1.63 3.07
CA ASN A 12 -6.76 0.75 3.09
C ASN A 12 -7.54 0.83 1.77
N GLU A 13 -7.77 2.04 1.26
CA GLU A 13 -8.43 2.22 -0.04
C GLU A 13 -7.58 1.68 -1.19
N TYR A 14 -6.26 1.89 -1.13
CA TYR A 14 -5.33 1.35 -2.12
C TYR A 14 -5.46 -0.17 -2.26
N MET A 15 -5.56 -0.91 -1.14
CA MET A 15 -5.82 -2.35 -1.15
C MET A 15 -7.12 -2.70 -1.86
N VAL A 16 -8.21 -1.97 -1.60
CA VAL A 16 -9.51 -2.18 -2.24
C VAL A 16 -9.43 -1.97 -3.75
N VAL A 17 -8.81 -0.87 -4.18
CA VAL A 17 -8.67 -0.54 -5.61
C VAL A 17 -7.76 -1.57 -6.30
N LEU A 18 -6.65 -1.94 -5.67
CA LEU A 18 -5.70 -2.91 -6.20
C LEU A 18 -6.36 -4.28 -6.40
N ASN A 19 -7.14 -4.75 -5.42
CA ASN A 19 -7.88 -6.02 -5.50
C ASN A 19 -9.03 -6.00 -6.52
N ASN A 20 -9.51 -4.83 -6.92
CA ASN A 20 -10.53 -4.67 -7.96
C ASN A 20 -9.94 -4.41 -9.35
N SER A 21 -8.61 -4.41 -9.50
CA SER A 21 -7.94 -4.15 -10.77
C SER A 21 -7.64 -5.46 -11.53
N PRO A 22 -8.31 -5.73 -12.66
CA PRO A 22 -8.03 -6.94 -13.46
C PRO A 22 -6.62 -6.92 -14.05
N THR A 23 -6.12 -5.75 -14.43
CA THR A 23 -4.77 -5.59 -14.99
C THR A 23 -3.69 -5.90 -13.96
N TYR A 24 -3.90 -5.50 -12.70
CA TYR A 24 -2.99 -5.86 -11.61
C TYR A 24 -3.03 -7.35 -11.32
N LYS A 25 -4.23 -7.94 -11.17
CA LYS A 25 -4.37 -9.39 -10.92
C LYS A 25 -3.60 -10.21 -11.94
N GLU A 26 -3.74 -9.88 -13.23
CA GLU A 26 -3.01 -10.57 -14.30
C GLU A 26 -1.50 -10.34 -14.25
N ALA A 27 -1.05 -9.11 -14.01
CA ALA A 27 0.38 -8.79 -13.96
C ALA A 27 1.08 -9.47 -12.78
N ALA A 28 0.40 -9.57 -11.63
CA ALA A 28 0.93 -10.11 -10.38
C ALA A 28 0.50 -11.56 -10.09
N LYS A 29 -0.09 -12.28 -11.05
CA LYS A 29 -0.63 -13.63 -10.83
C LYS A 29 0.38 -14.68 -10.35
N THR A 30 1.66 -14.49 -10.65
CA THR A 30 2.76 -15.36 -10.20
C THR A 30 3.61 -14.72 -9.10
N TRP A 31 3.22 -13.53 -8.64
CA TRP A 31 3.92 -12.85 -7.57
C TRP A 31 3.63 -13.49 -6.22
N GLU A 32 4.67 -13.75 -5.46
CA GLU A 32 4.63 -14.23 -4.08
C GLU A 32 5.60 -13.39 -3.26
N GLY A 33 5.09 -12.56 -2.36
CA GLY A 33 5.95 -11.77 -1.49
C GLY A 33 5.26 -10.52 -0.95
N ASP A 34 5.76 -10.04 0.17
CA ASP A 34 5.37 -8.76 0.72
C ASP A 34 6.13 -7.60 0.05
N PHE A 35 5.58 -6.40 0.23
CA PHE A 35 6.17 -5.17 -0.30
C PHE A 35 6.03 -4.04 0.72
N LEU A 36 7.05 -3.20 0.82
CA LEU A 36 7.05 -2.00 1.66
C LEU A 36 7.08 -0.74 0.80
N PHE A 37 6.09 0.16 0.98
CA PHE A 37 6.28 1.56 0.62
C PHE A 37 6.98 2.26 1.78
N VAL A 38 8.20 2.72 1.53
CA VAL A 38 8.94 3.58 2.46
C VAL A 38 8.78 5.03 1.98
N ILE A 39 7.99 5.83 2.69
CA ILE A 39 7.79 7.25 2.41
C ILE A 39 8.75 8.05 3.29
N GLU A 40 9.79 8.60 2.68
CA GLU A 40 10.75 9.46 3.36
C GLU A 40 10.14 10.85 3.66
N PRO A 41 10.54 11.51 4.76
CA PRO A 41 10.10 12.87 5.08
C PRO A 41 10.43 13.89 3.98
N ASP A 42 9.61 14.93 3.89
CA ASP A 42 9.82 16.08 3.01
C ASP A 42 9.18 17.35 3.61
N ASP A 43 9.13 18.44 2.85
CA ASP A 43 8.54 19.72 3.27
C ASP A 43 7.06 19.62 3.73
N LYS A 44 6.35 18.54 3.39
CA LYS A 44 4.94 18.30 3.68
C LYS A 44 4.70 17.08 4.55
N LEU A 45 5.75 16.35 4.91
CA LEU A 45 5.72 15.13 5.71
C LEU A 45 6.82 15.16 6.78
N ASP A 46 6.41 15.41 8.03
CA ASP A 46 7.34 15.59 9.15
C ASP A 46 8.14 14.33 9.50
N LYS A 47 7.55 13.16 9.33
CA LYS A 47 8.11 11.87 9.75
C LYS A 47 7.93 10.81 8.68
N LYS A 48 8.90 9.90 8.65
CA LYS A 48 8.90 8.74 7.78
C LYS A 48 7.66 7.89 8.07
N LYS A 49 7.00 7.46 7.00
CA LYS A 49 5.88 6.50 7.08
C LYS A 49 6.20 5.27 6.27
N ILE A 50 5.75 4.13 6.77
CA ILE A 50 5.96 2.85 6.09
C ILE A 50 4.60 2.19 5.92
N PHE A 51 4.29 1.77 4.71
CA PHE A 51 3.17 0.87 4.44
C PHE A 51 3.69 -0.52 4.12
N TYR A 52 3.16 -1.51 4.82
CA TYR A 52 3.35 -2.91 4.51
C TYR A 52 2.16 -3.44 3.72
N LEU A 53 2.45 -4.24 2.71
CA LEU A 53 1.47 -4.89 1.85
C LEU A 53 1.80 -6.37 1.75
N ASP A 54 0.82 -7.20 2.03
CA ASP A 54 0.91 -8.64 1.84
C ASP A 54 0.31 -9.03 0.47
N LEU A 55 1.17 -9.32 -0.51
CA LEU A 55 0.77 -9.58 -1.89
C LEU A 55 0.96 -11.06 -2.26
N TRP A 56 -0.04 -11.64 -2.92
CA TRP A 56 -0.01 -13.03 -3.30
C TRP A 56 -0.92 -13.30 -4.50
N HIS A 57 -0.35 -13.84 -5.58
CA HIS A 57 -1.06 -14.29 -6.79
C HIS A 57 -2.08 -13.28 -7.35
N GLY A 58 -1.72 -11.99 -7.34
CA GLY A 58 -2.58 -10.93 -7.87
C GLY A 58 -3.55 -10.32 -6.85
N ASP A 59 -3.56 -10.80 -5.61
CA ASP A 59 -4.35 -10.23 -4.51
C ASP A 59 -3.46 -9.57 -3.46
N CYS A 60 -3.97 -8.51 -2.84
CA CYS A 60 -3.46 -7.89 -1.63
C CYS A 60 -4.30 -8.38 -0.45
N ARG A 61 -3.70 -9.23 0.39
CA ARG A 61 -4.37 -9.92 1.50
C ARG A 61 -4.48 -9.05 2.76
N GLY A 62 -3.64 -8.02 2.85
CA GLY A 62 -3.65 -7.11 3.98
C GLY A 62 -2.66 -5.97 3.84
N VAL A 63 -2.96 -4.88 4.56
CA VAL A 63 -2.08 -3.72 4.65
C VAL A 63 -1.91 -3.25 6.09
N LYS A 64 -0.76 -2.66 6.40
CA LYS A 64 -0.48 -2.01 7.68
C LYS A 64 0.26 -0.69 7.45
N ALA A 65 -0.03 0.29 8.28
CA ALA A 65 0.69 1.56 8.32
C ALA A 65 1.50 1.67 9.61
N PHE A 66 2.73 2.11 9.48
CA PHE A 66 3.67 2.36 10.57
C PHE A 66 4.19 3.79 10.46
N GLU A 67 4.45 4.41 11.60
CA GLU A 67 5.11 5.70 11.71
C GLU A 67 6.43 5.47 12.45
N ASP A 68 7.48 6.14 12.00
CA ASP A 68 8.76 6.11 12.70
C ASP A 68 8.63 6.90 14.03
N GLY A 69 9.09 6.29 15.13
CA GLY A 69 8.87 6.74 16.51
C GLY A 69 9.42 8.13 16.78
#